data_AF-A0A7I8BWF6-F1
#
_entry.id   AF-A0A7I8BWF6-F1
#
_cell.length_a   1.000
_cell.length_b   1.000
_cell.length_c   1.000
_cell.angle_alpha   90.00
_cell.angle_beta   90.00
_cell.angle_gamma   90.00
#
_symmetry.space_group_name_H-M   'P 1'
#
loop_
_entity.id
_entity.type
_entity.pdbx_description
1 polymer ?
#
loop_
_entity_poly.entity_id
_entity_poly.type
_entity_poly.pdbx_seq_one_letter_code
_entity_poly.pdbx_strand_id
1 'polypeptide(L)'
;MATADIRCMKANELDKLVPDDPMWRVAQAVEGGVRTIRKARGKLNPEDCTPGTPEYEVVTMEFLDDCIRSLGGDPDAIDEDDDTFDAGAAAA
;
A
#
# COMPACT_ATOMS: atom_id res chain seq x y z
N MET A 1 6.65 18.70 -33.38
CA MET A 1 5.44 18.61 -32.56
C MET A 1 5.23 17.13 -32.25
N ALA A 2 5.89 16.63 -31.22
CA ALA A 2 5.86 15.22 -30.83
C ALA A 2 4.70 15.03 -29.85
N THR A 3 3.69 14.30 -30.27
CA THR A 3 2.58 13.84 -29.44
C THR A 3 3.09 12.77 -28.48
N ALA A 4 2.91 13.01 -27.18
CA ALA A 4 3.28 12.09 -26.13
C ALA A 4 2.33 10.88 -26.13
N ASP A 5 2.87 9.71 -26.43
CA ASP A 5 2.26 8.44 -26.06
C ASP A 5 2.39 8.28 -24.56
N ILE A 6 1.34 8.67 -23.82
CA ILE A 6 1.15 8.25 -22.44
C ILE A 6 0.96 6.73 -22.50
N ARG A 7 2.05 6.02 -22.23
CA ARG A 7 2.08 4.57 -22.04
C ARG A 7 0.98 4.22 -21.05
N CYS A 8 -0.13 3.72 -21.59
CA CYS A 8 -1.20 3.07 -20.86
C CYS A 8 -0.54 2.09 -19.88
N MET A 9 -0.60 2.40 -18.59
CA MET A 9 -0.26 1.47 -17.53
C MET A 9 -1.03 0.19 -17.85
N LYS A 10 -0.29 -0.89 -18.10
CA LYS A 10 -0.87 -2.20 -18.38
C LYS A 10 -1.93 -2.47 -17.31
N ALA A 11 -3.14 -2.79 -17.77
CA ALA A 11 -4.26 -3.17 -16.93
C ALA A 11 -3.74 -4.04 -15.76
N ASN A 12 -3.98 -3.52 -14.57
CA ASN A 12 -3.42 -3.92 -13.30
C ASN A 12 -3.53 -5.43 -13.12
N GLU A 13 -2.44 -6.12 -12.79
CA GLU A 13 -2.52 -7.51 -12.32
C GLU A 13 -3.27 -7.65 -10.98
N LEU A 14 -3.79 -6.55 -10.42
CA LEU A 14 -4.77 -6.53 -9.34
C LEU A 14 -6.15 -7.09 -9.73
N ASP A 15 -6.48 -7.23 -11.02
CA ASP A 15 -7.77 -7.80 -11.49
C ASP A 15 -7.92 -9.31 -11.17
N LYS A 16 -6.91 -9.93 -10.56
CA LYS A 16 -6.93 -11.34 -10.13
C LYS A 16 -7.15 -11.52 -8.62
N LEU A 17 -7.29 -10.44 -7.85
CA LEU A 17 -7.72 -10.53 -6.45
C LEU A 17 -9.24 -10.73 -6.44
N VAL A 18 -9.64 -11.99 -6.62
CA VAL A 18 -11.04 -12.38 -6.74
C VAL A 18 -11.76 -12.02 -5.43
N PRO A 19 -12.90 -11.30 -5.48
CA PRO A 19 -13.66 -10.92 -4.27
C PRO A 19 -14.04 -12.07 -3.33
N ASP A 20 -14.01 -13.32 -3.82
CA ASP A 20 -14.31 -14.53 -3.04
C ASP A 20 -13.10 -15.12 -2.29
N ASP A 21 -11.89 -14.55 -2.44
CA ASP A 21 -10.74 -15.00 -1.69
C ASP A 21 -10.91 -14.69 -0.18
N PRO A 22 -10.78 -15.68 0.72
CA PRO A 22 -10.93 -15.45 2.15
C PRO A 22 -9.95 -14.41 2.71
N MET A 23 -8.72 -14.35 2.18
CA MET A 23 -7.71 -13.36 2.57
C MET A 23 -8.11 -11.96 2.09
N TRP A 24 -8.70 -11.83 0.90
CA TRP A 24 -9.25 -10.56 0.42
C TRP A 24 -10.33 -10.01 1.38
N ARG A 25 -11.23 -10.88 1.86
CA ARG A 25 -12.25 -10.50 2.85
C ARG A 25 -11.65 -10.07 4.18
N VAL A 26 -10.60 -10.75 4.64
CA VAL A 26 -9.87 -10.37 5.86
C VAL A 26 -9.21 -9.00 5.66
N ALA A 27 -8.53 -8.78 4.53
CA ALA A 27 -7.89 -7.49 4.22
C ALA A 27 -8.90 -6.33 4.23
N GLN A 28 -10.05 -6.49 3.57
CA GLN A 28 -11.15 -5.52 3.57
C GLN A 28 -11.67 -5.23 4.98
N ALA A 29 -11.81 -6.26 5.82
CA ALA A 29 -12.28 -6.11 7.19
C ALA A 29 -11.27 -5.33 8.05
N VAL A 30 -9.97 -5.61 7.90
CA VAL A 30 -8.91 -4.88 8.59
C VAL A 30 -8.86 -3.42 8.13
N GLU A 31 -8.86 -3.18 6.82
CA GLU A 31 -8.86 -1.83 6.24
C GLU A 31 -10.05 -0.99 6.75
N GLY A 32 -11.26 -1.57 6.70
CA GLY A 32 -12.47 -0.91 7.20
C GLY A 32 -12.43 -0.66 8.71
N GLY A 33 -11.86 -1.58 9.48
CA GLY A 33 -11.65 -1.44 10.91
C GLY A 33 -10.71 -0.29 11.26
N VAL A 34 -9.53 -0.26 10.62
CA VAL A 34 -8.54 0.81 10.79
C VAL A 34 -9.15 2.17 10.48
N ARG A 35 -9.85 2.29 9.35
CA ARG A 35 -10.53 3.53 8.96
C ARG A 35 -11.53 4.00 10.01
N THR A 36 -12.32 3.07 10.55
CA THR A 36 -13.30 3.38 11.61
C THR A 36 -12.62 3.86 12.88
N ILE A 37 -11.55 3.19 13.32
CA ILE A 37 -10.80 3.55 14.53
C ILE A 37 -10.11 4.91 14.37
N ARG A 38 -9.50 5.19 13.20
CA ARG A 38 -8.87 6.48 12.92
C ARG A 38 -9.88 7.61 13.00
N LYS A 39 -11.06 7.46 12.37
CA LYS A 39 -12.16 8.45 12.48
C LYS A 39 -12.59 8.66 13.93
N ALA A 40 -12.75 7.58 14.71
CA ALA A 40 -13.09 7.68 16.13
C ALA A 40 -12.02 8.39 16.98
N ARG A 41 -10.75 8.37 16.53
CA ARG A 41 -9.62 9.09 17.15
C ARG A 41 -9.41 10.49 16.60
N GLY A 42 -10.25 10.96 15.67
CA GLY A 42 -10.10 12.26 15.02
C GLY A 42 -8.93 12.34 14.04
N LYS A 43 -8.43 11.18 13.57
CA LYS A 43 -7.39 11.10 12.53
C LYS A 43 -8.00 11.05 11.13
N LEU A 44 -7.30 11.64 10.17
CA LEU A 44 -7.63 11.55 8.75
C LEU A 44 -7.31 10.16 8.19
N ASN A 45 -8.04 9.78 7.14
CA ASN A 45 -7.77 8.63 6.30
C ASN A 45 -7.35 9.11 4.90
N PRO A 46 -6.72 8.25 4.08
CA PRO A 46 -6.28 8.64 2.75
C PRO A 46 -7.41 9.24 1.89
N GLU A 47 -8.64 8.74 2.02
CA GLU A 47 -9.79 9.26 1.26
C GLU A 47 -10.26 10.67 1.71
N ASP A 48 -9.79 11.14 2.86
CA ASP A 48 -10.10 12.47 3.39
C ASP A 48 -9.10 13.54 2.87
N CYS A 49 -8.05 13.12 2.15
CA CYS A 49 -6.97 13.98 1.63
C CYS A 49 -6.99 14.06 0.10
N THR A 50 -6.41 15.14 -0.46
CA THR A 50 -6.26 15.27 -1.92
C THR A 50 -5.09 14.40 -2.43
N PRO A 51 -5.30 13.47 -3.38
CA PRO A 51 -4.22 12.63 -3.90
C PRO A 51 -3.04 13.41 -4.48
N GLY A 52 -1.82 12.92 -4.25
CA GLY A 52 -0.58 13.53 -4.75
C GLY A 52 -0.10 14.74 -3.94
N THR A 53 -0.73 15.02 -2.79
CA THR A 53 -0.24 16.03 -1.84
C THR A 53 0.68 15.39 -0.80
N PRO A 54 1.61 16.15 -0.19
CA PRO A 54 2.43 15.65 0.92
C PRO A 54 1.58 15.17 2.11
N GLU A 55 0.44 15.82 2.36
CA GLU A 55 -0.49 15.42 3.42
C GLU A 55 -1.09 14.03 3.13
N TYR A 56 -1.53 13.78 1.89
CA TYR A 56 -2.01 12.47 1.48
C TYR A 56 -0.94 11.38 1.65
N GLU A 57 0.31 11.68 1.29
CA GLU A 57 1.42 10.74 1.45
C GLU A 57 1.66 10.38 2.91
N VAL A 58 1.75 11.39 3.80
CA VAL A 58 1.93 11.19 5.24
C VAL A 58 0.77 10.38 5.83
N VAL A 59 -0.48 10.77 5.53
CA VAL A 59 -1.67 10.07 6.03
C VAL A 59 -1.74 8.64 5.51
N THR A 60 -1.30 8.40 4.28
CA THR A 60 -1.25 7.05 3.70
C THR A 60 -0.22 6.17 4.42
N MET A 61 0.97 6.68 4.71
CA MET A 61 1.98 5.93 5.47
C MET A 61 1.50 5.59 6.87
N GLU A 62 0.97 6.57 7.61
CA GLU A 62 0.40 6.29 8.93
C GLU A 62 -0.77 5.29 8.88
N PHE A 63 -1.59 5.32 7.83
CA PHE A 63 -2.69 4.39 7.64
C PHE A 63 -2.18 2.96 7.41
N LEU A 64 -1.13 2.79 6.59
CA LEU A 64 -0.50 1.49 6.37
C LEU A 64 0.14 0.95 7.65
N ASP A 65 0.81 1.79 8.43
CA ASP A 65 1.37 1.38 9.73
C ASP A 65 0.27 0.88 10.68
N ASP A 66 -0.88 1.56 10.72
CA ASP A 66 -2.03 1.11 11.51
C ASP A 66 -2.57 -0.24 11.02
N CYS A 67 -2.57 -0.50 9.70
CA CYS A 67 -2.92 -1.80 9.13
C CYS A 67 -1.91 -2.89 9.53
N ILE A 68 -0.60 -2.62 9.45
CA ILE A 68 0.47 -3.56 9.86
C ILE A 68 0.32 -3.91 11.35
N ARG A 69 0.16 -2.90 12.21
CA ARG A 69 -0.08 -3.10 13.66
C ARG A 69 -1.35 -3.91 13.92
N SER A 70 -2.42 -3.69 13.14
CA SER A 70 -3.68 -4.43 13.29
C SER A 70 -3.57 -5.90 12.90
N LEU A 71 -2.65 -6.24 12.00
CA LEU A 71 -2.28 -7.61 11.65
C LEU A 71 -1.28 -8.24 12.64
N GLY A 72 -0.84 -7.49 13.66
CA GLY A 72 0.13 -7.93 14.66
C GLY A 72 1.60 -7.78 14.24
N GLY A 73 1.87 -7.09 13.13
CA GLY A 73 3.23 -6.75 12.69
C GLY A 73 3.79 -5.52 13.38
N ASP A 74 5.09 -5.31 13.20
CA ASP A 74 5.80 -4.09 13.60
C ASP A 74 6.17 -3.29 12.34
N PRO A 75 5.61 -2.08 12.14
CA PRO A 75 5.94 -1.26 10.96
C PRO A 75 7.38 -0.74 10.95
N ASP A 76 8.07 -0.75 12.10
CA ASP A 76 9.47 -0.32 12.21
C ASP A 76 10.46 -1.50 12.10
N ALA A 77 9.97 -2.72 11.83
CA ALA A 77 10.82 -3.87 11.63
C ALA A 77 11.72 -3.66 10.40
N ILE A 78 13.04 -3.72 10.62
CA ILE A 78 14.03 -3.87 9.56
C ILE A 78 14.10 -5.35 9.20
N ASP A 79 13.81 -5.68 7.94
CA ASP A 79 14.01 -7.04 7.45
C ASP A 79 15.51 -7.38 7.53
N GLU A 80 15.89 -8.23 8.48
CA GLU A 80 17.28 -8.64 8.69
C GLU A 80 17.77 -9.65 7.63
N ASP A 81 16.92 -10.03 6.66
CA ASP A 81 17.16 -11.09 5.66
C ASP A 81 17.15 -10.57 4.20
N ASP A 82 17.67 -9.37 3.92
CA ASP A 82 17.88 -8.89 2.53
C ASP A 82 19.29 -9.25 2.00
N ASP A 83 19.68 -10.52 2.15
CA ASP A 83 20.77 -11.14 1.39
C ASP A 83 20.17 -11.94 0.22
N THR A 84 19.48 -11.31 -0.76
CA THR A 84 19.37 -11.81 -2.15
C THR A 84 18.85 -10.73 -3.10
N PHE A 85 19.75 -9.88 -3.58
CA PHE A 85 19.79 -9.50 -5.00
C PHE A 85 21.27 -9.35 -5.39
N ASP A 86 21.93 -10.49 -5.63
CA ASP A 86 23.19 -10.52 -6.39
C ASP A 86 22.85 -9.99 -7.79
N ALA A 87 23.08 -8.69 -7.98
CA ALA A 87 23.13 -8.10 -9.31
C ALA A 87 24.35 -8.67 -10.01
N GLY A 88 24.18 -9.84 -10.63
CA GLY A 88 25.14 -10.47 -11.49
C GLY A 88 25.55 -9.50 -12.59
N ALA A 89 26.68 -8.81 -12.37
CA ALA A 89 27.40 -8.08 -13.38
C ALA A 89 28.03 -9.12 -14.34
N ALA A 90 27.23 -9.59 -15.30
CA ALA A 90 27.74 -10.31 -16.45
C ALA A 90 28.55 -9.32 -17.30
N ALA A 91 29.86 -9.34 -17.10
CA ALA A 91 30.81 -8.90 -18.10
C ALA A 91 30.67 -9.79 -19.35
N ALA A 92 30.48 -9.17 -20.51
CA ALA A 92 30.80 -9.71 -21.83
C ALA A 92 31.17 -8.57 -22.76
#